data_AF-A0A0B0D554-F1
#
_entry.id   AF-A0A0B0D554-F1
#
_cell.length_a   1.000
_cell.length_b   1.000
_cell.length_c   1.000
_cell.angle_alpha   90.00
_cell.angle_beta   90.00
_cell.angle_gamma   90.00
#
_symmetry.space_group_name_H-M   'P 1'
#
loop_
_entity.id
_entity.type
_entity.pdbx_description
1 polymer ?
#
loop_
_entity_poly.entity_id
_entity_poly.type
_entity_poly.pdbx_seq_one_letter_code
_entity_poly.pdbx_strand_id
1 'polypeptide(L)'
;SLFEPGGGAGLLNYVFEGLVSGDKWGSAVGVVAFILIIGGAFGIIMRTRAVEEGILSVIDRTKGKEVLIIPVMFFLFSLGGAVFGMGEEAIAFAMILVPLVIALGYDAITGIMITYVATQIGFGTSWMNPFGVAIAQGVSDIPVLSGTPFRMVMWFVFTAVGTFYTWKYASKIRKDPTKSLSYESDQYFRDDFDHKDMKVNFKTGHMLVILTVVLGVAWIIWGVVQHAYYIPEIASQFFTIGLVAG
;
A
#
# COMPACT_ATOMS: atom_id res chain seq x y z
N SER A 1 -5.08 41.14 3.53
CA SER A 1 -4.05 41.94 4.25
C SER A 1 -2.85 41.07 4.63
N LEU A 2 -1.80 41.59 5.30
CA LEU A 2 -0.68 40.77 5.78
C LEU A 2 -1.11 39.83 6.93
N PHE A 3 -1.91 40.36 7.86
CA PHE A 3 -2.65 39.65 8.90
C PHE A 3 -4.07 40.21 8.93
N GLU A 4 -5.07 39.33 8.79
CA GLU A 4 -6.48 39.74 8.76
C GLU A 4 -7.13 39.39 10.11
N PRO A 5 -7.48 40.36 10.95
CA PRO A 5 -8.15 40.10 12.23
C PRO A 5 -9.63 39.69 12.02
N GLY A 6 -10.19 38.98 13.00
CA GLY A 6 -11.63 38.64 13.01
C GLY A 6 -12.01 37.38 12.22
N GLY A 7 -11.06 36.47 11.95
CA GLY A 7 -11.31 35.20 11.26
C GLY A 7 -11.25 35.28 9.73
N GLY A 8 -10.79 36.41 9.18
CA GLY A 8 -10.47 36.50 7.75
C GLY A 8 -9.08 35.96 7.44
N ALA A 9 -8.82 35.64 6.17
CA ALA A 9 -7.54 35.07 5.73
C ALA A 9 -6.61 36.15 5.15
N GLY A 10 -5.59 36.55 5.93
CA GLY A 10 -4.46 37.37 5.48
C GLY A 10 -3.26 36.51 5.11
N LEU A 11 -2.25 37.06 4.42
CA LEU A 11 -1.12 36.31 3.88
C LEU A 11 -0.39 35.45 4.92
N LEU A 12 -0.16 35.98 6.12
CA LEU A 12 0.60 35.32 7.19
C LEU A 12 -0.25 34.45 8.12
N ASN A 13 -1.56 34.69 8.23
CA ASN A 13 -2.48 33.80 8.95
C ASN A 13 -3.18 32.77 8.04
N TYR A 14 -2.99 32.85 6.71
CA TYR A 14 -3.62 31.96 5.72
C TYR A 14 -3.40 30.48 6.01
N VAL A 15 -2.18 30.09 6.42
CA VAL A 15 -1.86 28.69 6.73
C VAL A 15 -2.67 28.18 7.92
N PHE A 16 -2.74 28.97 8.99
CA PHE A 16 -3.49 28.59 10.19
C PHE A 16 -5.00 28.54 9.89
N GLU A 17 -5.55 29.60 9.29
CA GLU A 17 -6.97 29.67 8.90
C GLU A 17 -7.33 28.53 7.93
N GLY A 18 -6.45 28.22 6.98
CA GLY A 18 -6.59 27.09 6.08
C GLY A 18 -6.63 25.75 6.82
N LEU A 19 -5.73 25.52 7.78
CA LEU A 19 -5.67 24.28 8.56
C LEU A 19 -6.89 24.06 9.47
N VAL A 20 -7.43 25.14 10.04
CA VAL A 20 -8.62 25.07 10.91
C VAL A 20 -9.93 25.22 10.16
N SER A 21 -9.88 25.36 8.82
CA SER A 21 -11.07 25.48 7.99
C SER A 21 -11.86 24.17 7.87
N GLY A 22 -13.16 24.32 7.72
CA GLY A 22 -14.09 23.22 7.45
C GLY A 22 -14.73 22.60 8.67
N ASP A 23 -15.29 21.42 8.44
CA ASP A 23 -15.96 20.61 9.44
C ASP A 23 -15.67 19.11 9.20
N LYS A 24 -16.44 18.24 9.86
CA LYS A 24 -16.29 16.78 9.68
C LYS A 24 -16.62 16.31 8.25
N TRP A 25 -17.44 17.06 7.51
CA TRP A 25 -17.88 16.71 6.16
C TRP A 25 -16.93 17.24 5.09
N GLY A 26 -16.08 18.24 5.36
CA GLY A 26 -15.09 18.70 4.38
C GLY A 26 -14.24 19.89 4.80
N SER A 27 -13.20 20.16 3.99
CA SER A 27 -12.04 21.06 4.20
C SER A 27 -10.99 20.51 5.19
N ALA A 28 -10.00 21.32 5.60
CA ALA A 28 -8.74 20.81 6.16
C ALA A 28 -8.92 19.98 7.45
N VAL A 29 -9.78 20.39 8.38
CA VAL A 29 -9.94 19.70 9.67
C VAL A 29 -10.49 18.28 9.51
N GLY A 30 -11.51 18.09 8.66
CA GLY A 30 -12.08 16.77 8.38
C GLY A 30 -11.06 15.83 7.73
N VAL A 31 -10.27 16.34 6.77
CA VAL A 31 -9.21 15.56 6.11
C VAL A 31 -8.08 15.20 7.06
N VAL A 32 -7.65 16.12 7.92
CA VAL A 32 -6.61 15.85 8.93
C VAL A 32 -7.08 14.77 9.91
N ALA A 33 -8.30 14.87 10.43
CA ALA A 33 -8.87 13.87 11.33
C ALA A 33 -8.97 12.48 10.65
N PHE A 34 -9.39 12.45 9.38
CA PHE A 34 -9.46 11.25 8.57
C PHE A 34 -8.11 10.56 8.40
N ILE A 35 -7.09 11.31 7.98
CA ILE A 35 -5.72 10.79 7.79
C ILE A 35 -5.18 10.26 9.12
N LEU A 36 -5.41 10.96 10.24
CA LEU A 36 -4.95 10.54 11.56
C LEU A 36 -5.59 9.21 12.00
N ILE A 37 -6.91 9.06 11.80
CA ILE A 37 -7.63 7.83 12.15
C ILE A 37 -7.16 6.66 11.29
N ILE A 38 -7.04 6.86 9.97
CA ILE A 38 -6.57 5.81 9.06
C ILE A 38 -5.13 5.42 9.37
N GLY A 39 -4.23 6.40 9.54
CA GLY A 39 -2.84 6.16 9.89
C GLY A 39 -2.70 5.42 11.23
N GLY A 40 -3.55 5.75 12.22
CA GLY A 40 -3.62 5.02 13.49
C GLY A 40 -4.06 3.57 13.32
N ALA A 41 -5.13 3.33 12.54
CA ALA A 41 -5.64 1.98 12.27
C ALA A 41 -4.60 1.12 11.52
N PHE A 42 -3.97 1.66 10.48
CA PHE A 42 -2.87 0.98 9.79
C PHE A 42 -1.67 0.76 10.68
N GLY A 43 -1.33 1.71 11.55
CA GLY A 43 -0.28 1.55 12.55
C GLY A 43 -0.51 0.32 13.44
N ILE A 44 -1.75 0.09 13.88
CA ILE A 44 -2.14 -1.11 14.64
C ILE A 44 -1.98 -2.37 13.77
N ILE A 45 -2.57 -2.40 12.58
CA ILE A 45 -2.49 -3.53 11.64
C ILE A 45 -1.03 -3.91 11.35
N MET A 46 -0.19 -2.93 11.07
CA MET A 46 1.23 -3.14 10.75
C MET A 46 2.02 -3.65 11.95
N ARG A 47 1.69 -3.22 13.17
CA ARG A 47 2.31 -3.72 14.41
C ARG A 47 2.03 -5.21 14.67
N THR A 48 0.92 -5.75 14.15
CA THR A 48 0.62 -7.19 14.27
C THR A 48 1.57 -8.09 13.47
N ARG A 49 2.30 -7.51 12.50
CA ARG A 49 3.11 -8.25 11.51
C ARG A 49 2.33 -9.27 10.68
N ALA A 50 0.99 -9.22 10.70
CA ALA A 50 0.16 -10.16 9.95
C ALA A 50 0.41 -10.09 8.44
N VAL A 51 0.57 -8.89 7.90
CA VAL A 51 0.88 -8.67 6.47
C VAL A 51 2.25 -9.24 6.12
N GLU A 52 3.27 -8.97 6.95
CA GLU A 52 4.63 -9.49 6.79
C GLU A 52 4.66 -11.03 6.80
N GLU A 53 4.06 -11.65 7.82
CA GLU A 53 4.02 -13.11 7.95
C GLU A 53 3.16 -13.76 6.86
N GLY A 54 2.11 -13.07 6.39
CA GLY A 54 1.29 -13.51 5.26
C GLY A 54 2.07 -13.54 3.96
N ILE A 55 2.84 -12.48 3.70
CA ILE A 55 3.79 -12.38 2.59
C ILE A 55 4.82 -13.53 2.67
N LEU A 56 5.47 -13.73 3.82
CA LEU A 56 6.43 -14.82 4.01
C LEU A 56 5.78 -16.20 3.79
N SER A 57 4.54 -16.39 4.24
CA SER A 57 3.78 -17.62 4.02
C SER A 57 3.47 -17.87 2.54
N VAL A 58 3.12 -16.84 1.78
CA VAL A 58 2.95 -16.95 0.33
C VAL A 58 4.26 -17.42 -0.31
N ILE A 59 5.39 -16.84 0.08
CA ILE A 59 6.69 -17.20 -0.49
C ILE A 59 7.07 -18.64 -0.16
N ASP A 60 6.91 -19.07 1.10
CA ASP A 60 7.18 -20.43 1.52
C ASP A 60 6.32 -21.46 0.78
N ARG A 61 5.02 -21.15 0.56
CA ARG A 61 4.12 -21.98 -0.25
C ARG A 61 4.43 -21.97 -1.74
N THR A 62 5.16 -20.98 -2.21
CA THR A 62 5.56 -20.83 -3.62
C THR A 62 6.93 -21.46 -3.90
N LYS A 63 7.58 -22.08 -2.91
CA LYS A 63 8.80 -22.89 -3.09
C LYS A 63 8.59 -23.98 -4.16
N GLY A 64 9.51 -24.09 -5.11
CA GLY A 64 9.39 -24.96 -6.28
C GLY A 64 8.63 -24.34 -7.47
N LYS A 65 8.02 -23.16 -7.29
CA LYS A 65 7.39 -22.36 -8.36
C LYS A 65 7.80 -20.89 -8.24
N GLU A 66 9.08 -20.61 -8.01
CA GLU A 66 9.58 -19.27 -7.69
C GLU A 66 9.32 -18.24 -8.79
N VAL A 67 8.97 -18.69 -10.01
CA VAL A 67 8.54 -17.81 -11.09
C VAL A 67 7.20 -17.11 -10.78
N LEU A 68 6.32 -17.74 -10.00
CA LEU A 68 5.02 -17.17 -9.60
C LEU A 68 5.15 -16.07 -8.53
N ILE A 69 6.29 -15.97 -7.86
CA ILE A 69 6.49 -14.95 -6.82
C ILE A 69 6.36 -13.54 -7.40
N ILE A 70 6.84 -13.32 -8.62
CA ILE A 70 6.82 -12.01 -9.27
C ILE A 70 5.39 -11.55 -9.53
N PRO A 71 4.55 -12.27 -10.31
CA PRO A 71 3.19 -11.82 -10.58
C PRO A 71 2.33 -11.73 -9.33
N VAL A 72 2.48 -12.66 -8.36
CA VAL A 72 1.70 -12.62 -7.13
C VAL A 72 2.06 -11.41 -6.28
N MET A 73 3.35 -11.18 -6.04
CA MET A 73 3.79 -10.09 -5.17
C MET A 73 3.56 -8.73 -5.83
N PHE A 74 3.88 -8.61 -7.12
CA PHE A 74 3.63 -7.38 -7.86
C PHE A 74 2.14 -7.01 -7.83
N PHE A 75 1.24 -7.98 -8.02
CA PHE A 75 -0.19 -7.75 -7.89
C PHE A 75 -0.59 -7.33 -6.48
N LEU A 76 -0.11 -8.01 -5.43
CA LEU A 76 -0.44 -7.70 -4.04
C LEU A 76 0.03 -6.30 -3.63
N PHE A 77 1.27 -5.91 -3.95
CA PHE A 77 1.79 -4.58 -3.65
C PHE A 77 1.10 -3.49 -4.47
N SER A 78 0.83 -3.76 -5.75
CA SER A 78 0.07 -2.85 -6.59
C SER A 78 -1.37 -2.67 -6.12
N LEU A 79 -2.02 -3.75 -5.66
CA LEU A 79 -3.34 -3.68 -5.04
C LEU A 79 -3.27 -2.87 -3.75
N GLY A 80 -2.26 -3.10 -2.91
CA GLY A 80 -2.04 -2.34 -1.68
C GLY A 80 -1.87 -0.84 -1.92
N GLY A 81 -1.10 -0.45 -2.95
CA GLY A 81 -0.98 0.95 -3.37
C GLY A 81 -2.28 1.54 -3.88
N ALA A 82 -3.06 0.76 -4.64
CA ALA A 82 -4.30 1.23 -5.23
C ALA A 82 -5.47 1.33 -4.25
N VAL A 83 -5.49 0.50 -3.22
CA VAL A 83 -6.58 0.41 -2.23
C VAL A 83 -6.23 1.17 -0.96
N PHE A 84 -5.04 0.97 -0.42
CA PHE A 84 -4.63 1.53 0.86
C PHE A 84 -3.75 2.77 0.73
N GLY A 85 -3.04 2.91 -0.39
CA GLY A 85 -2.03 3.96 -0.53
C GLY A 85 -0.76 3.70 0.26
N MET A 86 -0.38 2.42 0.36
CA MET A 86 0.72 1.87 1.16
C MET A 86 2.14 2.29 0.69
N GLY A 87 2.36 3.57 0.41
CA GLY A 87 3.61 4.08 -0.19
C GLY A 87 4.82 3.92 0.74
N GLU A 88 4.66 4.35 1.98
CA GLU A 88 5.70 4.41 3.00
C GLU A 88 6.01 3.01 3.57
N GLU A 89 4.99 2.18 3.80
CA GLU A 89 5.17 0.83 4.33
C GLU A 89 5.84 -0.10 3.32
N ALA A 90 5.73 0.19 2.01
CA ALA A 90 6.42 -0.56 0.96
C ALA A 90 7.94 -0.57 1.16
N ILE A 91 8.53 0.47 1.77
CA ILE A 91 9.96 0.53 2.08
C ILE A 91 10.32 -0.52 3.16
N ALA A 92 9.50 -0.64 4.20
CA ALA A 92 9.69 -1.63 5.24
C ALA A 92 9.59 -3.06 4.68
N PHE A 93 8.59 -3.30 3.82
CA PHE A 93 8.45 -4.58 3.15
C PHE A 93 9.60 -4.90 2.19
N ALA A 94 10.12 -3.89 1.49
CA ALA A 94 11.28 -4.06 0.62
C ALA A 94 12.51 -4.55 1.41
N MET A 95 12.75 -4.03 2.61
CA MET A 95 13.86 -4.49 3.46
C MET A 95 13.77 -5.97 3.83
N ILE A 96 12.56 -6.51 3.96
CA ILE A 96 12.33 -7.93 4.29
C ILE A 96 12.37 -8.80 3.02
N LEU A 97 11.79 -8.30 1.93
CA LEU A 97 11.62 -9.07 0.70
C LEU A 97 12.86 -9.14 -0.18
N VAL A 98 13.71 -8.10 -0.17
CA VAL A 98 14.94 -8.07 -0.95
C VAL A 98 15.86 -9.26 -0.62
N PRO A 99 16.24 -9.51 0.64
CA PRO A 99 17.05 -10.67 0.99
C PRO A 99 16.43 -11.99 0.52
N LEU A 100 15.11 -12.10 0.63
CA LEU A 100 14.37 -13.30 0.27
C LEU A 100 14.34 -13.55 -1.24
N VAL A 101 14.06 -12.54 -2.07
CA VAL A 101 14.09 -12.77 -3.52
C VAL A 101 15.50 -13.05 -4.03
N ILE A 102 16.53 -12.49 -3.39
CA ILE A 102 17.93 -12.82 -3.67
C ILE A 102 18.19 -14.30 -3.37
N ALA A 103 17.71 -14.82 -2.23
CA ALA A 103 17.81 -16.23 -1.87
C ALA A 103 17.12 -17.18 -2.87
N LEU A 104 16.11 -16.69 -3.60
CA LEU A 104 15.42 -17.43 -4.66
C LEU A 104 16.13 -17.36 -6.02
N GLY A 105 17.31 -16.73 -6.07
CA GLY A 105 18.14 -16.59 -7.27
C GLY A 105 17.82 -15.37 -8.13
N TYR A 106 17.07 -14.39 -7.61
CA TYR A 106 16.90 -13.09 -8.23
C TYR A 106 17.89 -12.07 -7.63
N ASP A 107 17.60 -10.78 -7.80
CA ASP A 107 18.44 -9.68 -7.32
C ASP A 107 17.64 -8.67 -6.48
N ALA A 108 18.34 -7.76 -5.80
CA ALA A 108 17.71 -6.70 -5.02
C ALA A 108 16.79 -5.83 -5.88
N ILE A 109 17.17 -5.55 -7.12
CA ILE A 109 16.38 -4.73 -8.05
C ILE A 109 15.01 -5.39 -8.30
N THR A 110 14.95 -6.70 -8.51
CA THR A 110 13.68 -7.45 -8.61
C THR A 110 12.85 -7.27 -7.34
N GLY A 111 13.48 -7.33 -6.16
CA GLY A 111 12.82 -7.10 -4.87
C GLY A 111 12.19 -5.71 -4.78
N ILE A 112 12.91 -4.67 -5.19
CA ILE A 112 12.40 -3.30 -5.25
C ILE A 112 11.27 -3.16 -6.28
N MET A 113 11.36 -3.82 -7.44
CA MET A 113 10.33 -3.77 -8.46
C MET A 113 9.00 -4.37 -7.99
N ILE A 114 9.03 -5.56 -7.38
CA ILE A 114 7.81 -6.25 -6.93
C ILE A 114 7.20 -5.64 -5.66
N THR A 115 7.94 -4.77 -4.97
CA THR A 115 7.49 -4.09 -3.75
C THR A 115 7.18 -2.62 -4.04
N TYR A 116 8.20 -1.75 -4.00
CA TYR A 116 8.05 -0.31 -4.08
C TYR A 116 7.46 0.14 -5.42
N VAL A 117 8.01 -0.31 -6.55
CA VAL A 117 7.52 0.12 -7.88
C VAL A 117 6.09 -0.36 -8.10
N ALA A 118 5.79 -1.61 -7.74
CA ALA A 118 4.43 -2.16 -7.81
C ALA A 118 3.44 -1.31 -7.02
N THR A 119 3.77 -0.94 -5.78
CA THR A 119 2.96 -0.04 -4.96
C THR A 119 2.75 1.32 -5.62
N GLN A 120 3.81 1.95 -6.17
CA GLN A 120 3.70 3.26 -6.81
C GLN A 120 2.81 3.23 -8.07
N ILE A 121 2.88 2.15 -8.86
CA ILE A 121 1.94 1.92 -9.97
C ILE A 121 0.51 1.84 -9.45
N GLY A 122 0.30 1.08 -8.38
CA GLY A 122 -0.98 0.99 -7.68
C GLY A 122 -1.52 2.35 -7.25
N PHE A 123 -0.67 3.12 -6.57
CA PHE A 123 -0.99 4.46 -6.08
C PHE A 123 -1.38 5.40 -7.23
N GLY A 124 -0.55 5.47 -8.28
CA GLY A 124 -0.76 6.37 -9.41
C GLY A 124 -1.99 6.04 -10.27
N THR A 125 -2.44 4.79 -10.26
CA THR A 125 -3.61 4.32 -11.02
C THR A 125 -4.81 3.98 -10.14
N SER A 126 -4.75 4.36 -8.87
CA SER A 126 -5.70 3.99 -7.83
C SER A 126 -7.16 4.29 -8.16
N TRP A 127 -8.09 3.45 -7.71
CA TRP A 127 -9.52 3.72 -7.74
C TRP A 127 -10.15 3.99 -6.38
N MET A 128 -9.43 3.79 -5.28
CA MET A 128 -10.01 3.83 -3.92
C MET A 128 -9.07 4.41 -2.85
N ASN A 129 -7.79 4.62 -3.15
CA ASN A 129 -6.81 5.08 -2.18
C ASN A 129 -7.33 6.32 -1.42
N PRO A 130 -7.46 6.22 -0.08
CA PRO A 130 -8.09 7.26 0.71
C PRO A 130 -7.25 8.54 0.74
N PHE A 131 -5.93 8.44 0.62
CA PHE A 131 -5.00 9.56 0.69
C PHE A 131 -4.91 10.35 -0.62
N GLY A 132 -5.00 9.64 -1.75
CA GLY A 132 -4.90 10.25 -3.07
C GLY A 132 -6.26 10.60 -3.65
N VAL A 133 -7.02 9.56 -4.05
CA VAL A 133 -8.20 9.72 -4.90
C VAL A 133 -9.40 10.21 -4.11
N ALA A 134 -9.68 9.64 -2.93
CA ALA A 134 -10.87 10.00 -2.16
C ALA A 134 -10.82 11.46 -1.66
N ILE A 135 -9.68 11.90 -1.12
CA ILE A 135 -9.49 13.30 -0.71
C ILE A 135 -9.56 14.24 -1.91
N ALA A 136 -8.88 13.94 -3.03
CA ALA A 136 -8.90 14.80 -4.20
C ALA A 136 -10.31 14.95 -4.80
N GLN A 137 -11.07 13.84 -4.85
CA GLN A 137 -12.48 13.86 -5.27
C GLN A 137 -13.33 14.72 -4.33
N GLY A 138 -13.09 14.55 -3.03
CA GLY A 138 -13.73 15.30 -1.98
C GLY A 138 -13.53 16.81 -2.06
N VAL A 139 -12.28 17.25 -2.23
CA VAL A 139 -11.92 18.67 -2.39
C VAL A 139 -12.45 19.25 -3.71
N SER A 140 -12.64 18.40 -4.72
CA SER A 140 -13.15 18.81 -6.03
C SER A 140 -14.67 18.72 -6.15
N ASP A 141 -15.38 18.45 -5.04
CA ASP A 141 -16.84 18.28 -4.98
C ASP A 141 -17.40 17.26 -6.00
N ILE A 142 -16.63 16.21 -6.29
CA ILE A 142 -17.08 15.09 -7.13
C ILE A 142 -17.30 13.83 -6.28
N PRO A 143 -18.25 12.94 -6.68
CA PRO A 143 -18.55 11.75 -5.89
C PRO A 143 -17.30 10.89 -5.66
N VAL A 144 -17.09 10.45 -4.42
CA VAL A 144 -16.01 9.51 -4.08
C VAL A 144 -16.23 8.18 -4.78
N LEU A 145 -15.15 7.58 -5.29
CA LEU A 145 -15.18 6.41 -6.18
C LEU A 145 -15.90 6.64 -7.53
N SER A 146 -16.20 7.89 -7.91
CA SER A 146 -16.62 8.18 -9.29
C SER A 146 -15.53 7.73 -10.26
N GLY A 147 -15.89 7.08 -11.37
CA GLY A 147 -14.92 6.60 -12.38
C GLY A 147 -14.10 5.36 -11.97
N THR A 148 -14.50 4.64 -10.92
CA THR A 148 -13.83 3.39 -10.49
C THR A 148 -13.67 2.35 -11.60
N PRO A 149 -14.66 2.05 -12.48
CA PRO A 149 -14.45 1.08 -13.57
C PRO A 149 -13.29 1.42 -14.49
N PHE A 150 -13.18 2.70 -14.90
CA PHE A 150 -12.09 3.17 -15.74
C PHE A 150 -10.73 3.05 -15.03
N ARG A 151 -10.66 3.45 -13.75
CA ARG A 151 -9.42 3.38 -12.98
C ARG A 151 -8.99 1.95 -12.67
N MET A 152 -9.93 1.04 -12.41
CA MET A 152 -9.63 -0.40 -12.27
C MET A 152 -9.05 -0.99 -13.56
N VAL A 153 -9.58 -0.61 -14.72
CA VAL A 153 -9.02 -1.03 -16.02
C VAL A 153 -7.61 -0.47 -16.21
N MET A 154 -7.40 0.83 -15.94
CA MET A 154 -6.07 1.42 -16.00
C MET A 154 -5.09 0.71 -15.06
N TRP A 155 -5.46 0.57 -13.79
CA TRP A 155 -4.66 -0.15 -12.80
C TRP A 155 -4.28 -1.54 -13.30
N PHE A 156 -5.26 -2.34 -13.74
CA PHE A 156 -5.00 -3.68 -14.24
C PHE A 156 -4.00 -3.68 -15.41
N VAL A 157 -4.15 -2.75 -16.37
CA VAL A 157 -3.23 -2.63 -17.51
C VAL A 157 -1.81 -2.26 -17.05
N PHE A 158 -1.66 -1.24 -16.20
CA PHE A 158 -0.35 -0.81 -15.73
C PHE A 158 0.31 -1.87 -14.83
N THR A 159 -0.45 -2.54 -13.98
CA THR A 159 0.01 -3.67 -13.16
C THR A 159 0.45 -4.84 -14.04
N ALA A 160 -0.29 -5.16 -15.10
CA ALA A 160 0.09 -6.22 -16.04
C ALA A 160 1.38 -5.88 -16.81
N VAL A 161 1.52 -4.64 -17.28
CA VAL A 161 2.74 -4.16 -17.96
C VAL A 161 3.94 -4.20 -17.01
N GLY A 162 3.78 -3.67 -15.80
CA GLY A 162 4.82 -3.67 -14.77
C GLY A 162 5.23 -5.10 -14.39
N THR A 163 4.26 -5.98 -14.17
CA THR A 163 4.48 -7.39 -13.88
C THR A 163 5.26 -8.08 -15.01
N PHE A 164 4.85 -7.88 -16.26
CA PHE A 164 5.52 -8.48 -17.42
C PHE A 164 6.96 -7.98 -17.58
N TYR A 165 7.18 -6.67 -17.41
CA TYR A 165 8.50 -6.07 -17.46
C TYR A 165 9.42 -6.66 -16.38
N THR A 166 8.96 -6.68 -15.12
CA THR A 166 9.70 -7.24 -13.99
C THR A 166 9.95 -8.73 -14.18
N TRP A 167 8.97 -9.49 -14.66
CA TRP A 167 9.13 -10.92 -14.94
C TRP A 167 10.21 -11.19 -15.99
N LYS A 168 10.22 -10.42 -17.09
CA LYS A 168 11.24 -10.53 -18.14
C LYS A 168 12.63 -10.17 -17.61
N TYR A 169 12.73 -9.10 -16.82
CA TYR A 169 13.97 -8.68 -16.17
C TYR A 169 14.50 -9.77 -15.23
N ALA A 170 13.69 -10.18 -14.26
CA ALA A 170 14.06 -11.16 -13.25
C ALA A 170 14.39 -12.53 -13.87
N SER A 171 13.69 -12.96 -14.92
CA SER A 171 14.01 -14.19 -15.65
C SER A 171 15.37 -14.14 -16.35
N LYS A 172 15.82 -12.96 -16.78
CA LYS A 172 17.17 -12.76 -17.34
C LYS A 172 18.22 -12.85 -16.24
N ILE A 173 17.99 -12.21 -15.10
CA ILE A 173 18.91 -12.22 -13.95
C ILE A 173 19.04 -13.60 -13.34
N ARG A 174 17.93 -14.33 -13.18
CA ARG A 174 17.96 -15.69 -12.63
C ARG A 174 18.77 -16.67 -13.47
N LYS A 175 18.82 -16.48 -14.80
CA LYS A 175 19.64 -17.32 -15.71
C LYS A 175 21.13 -16.99 -15.63
N ASP A 176 21.46 -15.74 -15.33
CA ASP A 176 22.82 -15.25 -15.26
C ASP A 176 22.89 -14.05 -14.28
N PRO A 177 23.16 -14.32 -12.99
CA PRO A 177 23.17 -13.29 -11.95
C PRO A 177 24.19 -12.17 -12.21
N THR A 178 25.27 -12.44 -12.95
CA THR A 178 26.32 -11.46 -13.27
C THR A 178 25.81 -10.29 -14.11
N LYS A 179 24.65 -10.44 -14.74
CA LYS A 179 23.97 -9.38 -15.50
C LYS A 179 23.22 -8.39 -14.62
N SER A 180 23.12 -8.63 -13.32
CA SER A 180 22.49 -7.69 -12.39
C SER A 180 23.41 -6.53 -12.09
N LEU A 181 22.87 -5.31 -12.11
CA LEU A 181 23.60 -4.12 -11.66
C LEU A 181 23.85 -4.13 -10.14
N SER A 182 23.07 -4.91 -9.38
CA SER A 182 23.26 -5.11 -7.95
C SER A 182 24.07 -6.38 -7.65
N TYR A 183 24.71 -7.01 -8.65
CA TYR A 183 25.41 -8.27 -8.43
C TYR A 183 26.42 -8.20 -7.27
N GLU A 184 27.28 -7.19 -7.21
CA GLU A 184 28.27 -7.07 -6.14
C GLU A 184 27.62 -6.77 -4.77
N SER A 185 26.67 -5.85 -4.71
CA SER A 185 25.98 -5.47 -3.47
C SER A 185 25.13 -6.61 -2.91
N ASP A 186 24.58 -7.45 -3.78
CA ASP A 186 23.74 -8.58 -3.40
C ASP A 186 24.56 -9.74 -2.81
N GLN A 187 25.89 -9.72 -2.97
CA GLN A 187 26.77 -10.74 -2.40
C GLN A 187 26.62 -10.82 -0.88
N TYR A 188 26.51 -9.67 -0.20
CA TYR A 188 26.26 -9.62 1.24
C TYR A 188 25.01 -10.43 1.64
N PHE A 189 23.92 -10.26 0.90
CA PHE A 189 22.68 -10.99 1.18
C PHE A 189 22.77 -12.46 0.80
N ARG A 190 23.49 -12.82 -0.27
CA ARG A 190 23.72 -14.22 -0.64
C ARG A 190 24.51 -14.97 0.43
N ASP A 191 25.54 -14.32 0.99
CA ASP A 191 26.39 -14.91 2.02
C ASP A 191 25.65 -14.98 3.38
N ASP A 192 24.84 -13.98 3.73
CA ASP A 192 24.04 -13.97 4.99
C ASP A 192 22.88 -14.98 4.97
N PHE A 193 22.35 -15.33 3.79
CA PHE A 193 21.21 -16.25 3.67
C PHE A 193 21.58 -17.73 3.81
N ASP A 194 22.81 -18.11 3.52
CA ASP A 194 23.29 -19.51 3.62
C ASP A 194 23.26 -20.02 5.08
N HIS A 195 22.93 -19.14 6.05
CA HIS A 195 22.94 -19.42 7.48
C HIS A 195 21.62 -19.10 8.22
N LYS A 196 20.55 -18.70 7.52
CA LYS A 196 19.26 -18.36 8.16
C LYS A 196 18.10 -19.20 7.62
N ASP A 197 17.62 -20.13 8.44
CA ASP A 197 16.28 -20.71 8.26
C ASP A 197 15.23 -19.60 8.38
N MET A 198 14.55 -19.28 7.29
CA MET A 198 13.36 -18.45 7.32
C MET A 198 12.22 -19.19 8.02
N LYS A 199 12.12 -19.02 9.34
CA LYS A 199 11.00 -19.54 10.12
C LYS A 199 9.78 -18.67 9.89
N VAL A 200 8.92 -19.09 8.95
CA VAL A 200 7.57 -18.53 8.80
C VAL A 200 6.77 -18.87 10.05
N ASN A 201 6.19 -17.87 10.70
CA ASN A 201 5.38 -18.05 11.92
C ASN A 201 3.95 -17.58 11.66
N PHE A 202 3.34 -18.06 10.59
CA PHE A 202 1.98 -17.70 10.23
C PHE A 202 0.96 -18.40 11.13
N LYS A 203 0.43 -17.66 12.11
CA LYS A 203 -0.56 -18.15 13.08
C LYS A 203 -1.98 -17.77 12.68
N THR A 204 -2.96 -18.37 13.35
CA THR A 204 -4.39 -18.04 13.19
C THR A 204 -4.66 -16.54 13.42
N GLY A 205 -3.94 -15.89 14.35
CA GLY A 205 -4.06 -14.45 14.57
C GLY A 205 -3.73 -13.61 13.34
N HIS A 206 -2.65 -13.95 12.61
CA HIS A 206 -2.29 -13.25 11.36
C HIS A 206 -3.37 -13.43 10.29
N MET A 207 -3.93 -14.64 10.17
CA MET A 207 -5.05 -14.91 9.26
C MET A 207 -6.28 -14.07 9.60
N LEU A 208 -6.62 -13.97 10.89
CA LEU A 208 -7.77 -13.17 11.35
C LEU A 208 -7.57 -11.69 11.04
N VAL A 209 -6.38 -11.13 11.26
CA VAL A 209 -6.07 -9.73 10.92
C VAL A 209 -6.22 -9.48 9.41
N ILE A 210 -5.65 -10.35 8.56
CA ILE A 210 -5.80 -10.24 7.11
C ILE A 210 -7.27 -10.32 6.71
N LEU A 211 -8.04 -11.24 7.29
CA LEU A 211 -9.46 -11.37 7.03
C LEU A 211 -10.24 -10.12 7.45
N THR A 212 -9.94 -9.53 8.61
CA THR A 212 -10.52 -8.26 9.08
C THR A 212 -10.26 -7.14 8.08
N VAL A 213 -9.05 -7.04 7.54
CA VAL A 213 -8.72 -6.04 6.51
C VAL A 213 -9.51 -6.28 5.22
N VAL A 214 -9.58 -7.52 4.73
CA VAL A 214 -10.31 -7.86 3.51
C VAL A 214 -11.81 -7.58 3.64
N LEU A 215 -12.42 -8.00 4.75
CA LEU A 215 -13.83 -7.72 5.04
C LEU A 215 -14.07 -6.22 5.24
N GLY A 216 -13.13 -5.53 5.88
CA GLY A 216 -13.15 -4.08 6.04
C GLY A 216 -13.15 -3.32 4.72
N VAL A 217 -12.30 -3.72 3.77
CA VAL A 217 -12.28 -3.16 2.42
C VAL A 217 -13.62 -3.40 1.70
N ALA A 218 -14.16 -4.62 1.78
CA ALA A 218 -15.46 -4.91 1.19
C ALA A 218 -16.58 -4.06 1.81
N TRP A 219 -16.53 -3.82 3.12
CA TRP A 219 -17.47 -2.97 3.84
C TRP A 219 -17.35 -1.50 3.43
N ILE A 220 -16.14 -0.98 3.24
CA ILE A 220 -15.89 0.36 2.72
C ILE A 220 -16.48 0.50 1.32
N ILE A 221 -16.18 -0.43 0.40
CA ILE A 221 -16.70 -0.42 -0.97
C ILE A 221 -18.24 -0.41 -0.96
N TRP A 222 -18.85 -1.29 -0.17
CA TRP A 222 -20.30 -1.34 -0.04
C TRP A 222 -20.88 -0.05 0.53
N GLY A 223 -20.26 0.52 1.56
CA GLY A 223 -20.70 1.76 2.21
C GLY A 223 -20.67 2.93 1.24
N VAL A 224 -19.60 3.08 0.48
CA VAL A 224 -19.49 4.16 -0.51
C VAL A 224 -20.47 3.97 -1.67
N VAL A 225 -20.58 2.76 -2.21
CA VAL A 225 -21.42 2.50 -3.40
C VAL A 225 -22.91 2.56 -3.08
N GLN A 226 -23.35 1.99 -1.96
CA GLN A 226 -24.78 1.86 -1.64
C GLN A 226 -25.30 3.01 -0.78
N HIS A 227 -24.46 3.56 0.11
CA HIS A 227 -24.88 4.55 1.10
C HIS A 227 -24.20 5.92 0.90
N ALA A 228 -23.42 6.09 -0.17
CA ALA A 228 -22.65 7.31 -0.45
C ALA A 228 -21.79 7.76 0.75
N TYR A 229 -21.24 6.79 1.49
CA TYR A 229 -20.34 7.07 2.61
C TYR A 229 -19.18 7.94 2.18
N TYR A 230 -18.83 8.87 3.06
CA TYR A 230 -17.77 9.83 2.82
C TYR A 230 -16.79 9.85 3.99
N ILE A 231 -16.09 10.97 4.18
CA ILE A 231 -14.94 11.05 5.08
C ILE A 231 -15.26 10.53 6.50
N PRO A 232 -16.32 10.97 7.20
CA PRO A 232 -16.60 10.49 8.56
C PRO A 232 -16.89 9.00 8.65
N GLU A 233 -17.70 8.47 7.72
CA GLU A 233 -18.11 7.08 7.72
C GLU A 233 -16.93 6.17 7.39
N ILE A 234 -16.15 6.51 6.36
CA ILE A 234 -14.95 5.76 5.98
C ILE A 234 -13.92 5.80 7.13
N ALA A 235 -13.74 6.94 7.81
CA ALA A 235 -12.89 7.03 9.00
C ALA A 235 -13.35 6.03 10.07
N SER A 236 -14.66 6.00 10.34
CA SER A 236 -15.26 5.13 11.36
C SER A 236 -15.10 3.65 11.00
N GLN A 237 -15.18 3.30 9.72
CA GLN A 237 -14.91 1.94 9.24
C GLN A 237 -13.45 1.56 9.46
N PHE A 238 -12.49 2.41 9.07
CA PHE A 238 -11.06 2.16 9.33
C PHE A 238 -10.73 2.07 10.82
N PHE A 239 -11.31 2.95 11.64
CA PHE A 239 -11.17 2.86 13.10
C PHE A 239 -11.64 1.50 13.63
N THR A 240 -12.80 1.04 13.16
CA THR A 240 -13.36 -0.27 13.54
C THR A 240 -12.44 -1.42 13.11
N ILE A 241 -11.93 -1.38 11.87
CA ILE A 241 -10.97 -2.37 11.35
C ILE A 241 -9.72 -2.41 12.22
N GLY A 242 -9.16 -1.25 12.55
CA GLY A 242 -7.98 -1.12 13.42
C GLY A 242 -8.22 -1.70 14.81
N LEU A 243 -9.38 -1.41 15.42
CA LEU A 243 -9.76 -1.93 16.74
C LEU A 243 -9.93 -3.46 16.74
N VAL A 244 -10.50 -4.03 15.69
CA VAL A 244 -10.70 -5.49 15.58
C VAL A 244 -9.39 -6.22 15.23
N ALA A 245 -8.47 -5.54 14.54
CA ALA A 245 -7.17 -6.11 14.16
C ALA A 245 -6.13 -6.10 15.29
N GLY A 246 -6.21 -5.15 16.23
CA GLY A 246 -5.31 -5.03 17.39
C GLY A 246 -5.67 -5.95 18.54
#